data_AF-A0A961LAQ0-F1
#
_entry.id   AF-A0A961LAQ0-F1
#
_cell.length_a   1.000
_cell.length_b   1.000
_cell.length_c   1.000
_cell.angle_alpha   90.00
_cell.angle_beta   90.00
_cell.angle_gamma   90.00
#
_symmetry.space_group_name_H-M   'P 1'
#
loop_
_entity.id
_entity.type
_entity.pdbx_description
1 polymer ?
#
loop_
_entity_poly.entity_id
_entity_poly.type
_entity_poly.pdbx_seq_one_letter_code
_entity_poly.pdbx_strand_id
1 'polypeptide(L)'
;MVTWINAALGHSCQQGKKAVFQTSAQKGGETMKCATHRVGLALAVHVIACVLAGETSFAKAQSFDCREAEKPDELVICQQRDIAALDLQLTGLYSTLLRWLPSSEAKKFRQEQRSWLVSRHRCGDDAQCVRVHYESRILALRNMASAGIATPPPAEEDAPANTAPSGIGLEDLEDLEKLE
;
A
#
# COMPACT_ATOMS: atom_id res chain seq x y z
N MET A 1 24.94 41.96 8.81
CA MET A 1 25.97 41.76 9.86
C MET A 1 25.25 41.05 11.01
N VAL A 2 25.53 39.82 11.43
CA VAL A 2 26.68 38.93 11.28
C VAL A 2 26.14 37.49 11.25
N THR A 3 26.59 36.72 10.27
CA THR A 3 26.34 35.30 10.06
C THR A 3 27.04 34.49 11.15
N TRP A 4 26.32 33.64 11.88
CA TRP A 4 26.92 32.61 12.72
C TRP A 4 26.86 31.26 12.00
N ILE A 5 28.03 30.88 11.48
CA ILE A 5 28.40 29.54 11.07
C ILE A 5 28.64 28.73 12.35
N ASN A 6 28.13 27.51 12.43
CA ASN A 6 28.76 26.46 13.21
C ASN A 6 28.63 25.13 12.47
N ALA A 7 29.77 24.69 11.94
CA ALA A 7 30.02 23.32 11.53
C ALA A 7 30.66 22.59 12.72
N ALA A 8 30.19 21.38 13.02
CA ALA A 8 31.02 20.38 13.68
C ALA A 8 30.48 18.98 13.37
N LEU A 9 31.33 18.24 12.66
CA LEU A 9 31.28 16.81 12.42
C LEU A 9 31.64 16.03 13.70
N GLY A 10 31.21 14.76 13.71
CA GLY A 10 31.77 13.69 14.54
C GLY A 10 30.70 13.04 15.42
N HIS A 11 30.75 11.76 15.74
CA HIS A 11 31.57 10.63 15.32
C HIS A 11 30.78 9.36 15.66
N SER A 12 31.09 8.28 14.97
CA SER A 12 30.67 6.90 15.23
C SER A 12 30.79 6.48 16.70
N CYS A 13 29.85 5.65 17.20
CA CYS A 13 30.03 4.85 18.41
C CYS A 13 29.48 3.42 18.21
N GLN A 14 30.38 2.53 17.80
CA GLN A 14 30.36 1.09 18.08
C GLN A 14 30.92 0.86 19.49
N GLN A 15 30.21 0.15 20.39
CA GLN A 15 30.71 -0.75 21.46
C GLN A 15 29.48 -1.45 22.11
N GLY A 16 29.47 -2.71 22.54
CA GLY A 16 30.48 -3.77 22.70
C GLY A 16 29.75 -5.10 22.98
N LYS A 17 30.32 -6.20 23.51
CA LYS A 17 31.61 -6.46 24.16
C LYS A 17 31.94 -7.96 24.03
N LYS A 18 33.19 -8.22 23.66
CA LYS A 18 34.16 -9.30 23.98
C LYS A 18 33.72 -10.59 24.71
N ALA A 19 34.19 -11.72 24.16
CA ALA A 19 35.03 -12.73 24.85
C ALA A 19 36.06 -13.22 23.81
N VAL A 20 37.32 -12.76 23.83
CA VAL A 20 38.48 -13.20 24.63
C VAL A 20 38.98 -14.62 24.29
N PHE A 21 40.15 -14.62 23.64
CA PHE A 21 41.28 -15.56 23.70
C PHE A 21 41.04 -17.05 23.45
N GLN A 22 41.61 -17.54 22.35
CA GLN A 22 42.84 -18.34 22.46
C GLN A 22 43.65 -18.26 21.16
N THR A 23 44.87 -17.76 21.30
CA THR A 23 45.93 -17.79 20.30
C THR A 23 46.61 -19.15 20.37
N SER A 24 46.49 -19.98 19.34
CA SER A 24 47.40 -21.10 19.11
C SER A 24 48.30 -20.77 17.94
N ALA A 25 49.60 -20.87 18.22
CA ALA A 25 50.70 -20.64 17.30
C ALA A 25 50.65 -21.62 16.12
N GLN A 26 50.73 -21.09 14.90
CA GLN A 26 50.92 -21.91 13.70
C GLN A 26 52.34 -21.68 13.18
N LYS A 27 53.20 -22.66 13.45
CA LYS A 27 54.58 -22.79 12.96
C LYS A 27 54.61 -24.00 12.04
N GLY A 28 55.21 -23.85 10.86
CA GLY A 28 55.56 -24.97 9.99
C GLY A 28 54.78 -24.93 8.68
N GLY A 29 55.50 -24.65 7.60
CA GLY A 29 54.95 -24.69 6.26
C GLY A 29 54.78 -26.10 5.76
N GLU A 30 53.86 -26.27 4.81
CA GLU A 30 53.83 -27.39 3.88
C GLU A 30 53.02 -27.00 2.64
N THR A 31 53.32 -27.71 1.58
CA THR A 31 53.35 -27.27 0.18
C THR A 31 52.00 -27.09 -0.50
N MET A 32 51.95 -26.10 -1.38
CA MET A 32 50.95 -25.86 -2.40
C MET A 32 50.71 -27.13 -3.25
N LYS A 33 49.46 -27.62 -3.29
CA LYS A 33 49.01 -28.65 -4.24
C LYS A 33 47.83 -28.10 -5.04
N CYS A 34 48.09 -27.72 -6.29
CA CYS A 34 47.07 -27.58 -7.32
C CYS A 34 46.46 -28.95 -7.60
N ALA A 35 45.25 -29.20 -7.09
CA ALA A 35 44.46 -30.35 -7.50
C ALA A 35 43.79 -30.02 -8.83
N THR A 36 44.37 -30.55 -9.91
CA THR A 36 43.81 -30.64 -11.25
C THR A 36 42.52 -31.46 -11.23
N HIS A 37 41.36 -30.80 -11.23
CA HIS A 37 40.09 -31.50 -11.41
C HIS A 37 39.95 -31.95 -12.87
N ARG A 38 39.96 -33.27 -13.04
CA ARG A 38 39.77 -33.96 -14.31
C ARG A 38 38.38 -33.60 -14.83
N VAL A 39 38.35 -33.02 -16.03
CA VAL A 39 37.18 -32.86 -16.87
C VAL A 39 36.52 -34.24 -17.02
N GLY A 40 35.40 -34.44 -16.35
CA GLY A 40 34.59 -35.65 -16.41
C GLY A 40 33.15 -35.25 -16.70
N LEU A 41 32.85 -35.22 -17.99
CA LEU A 41 31.55 -34.92 -18.58
C LEU A 41 30.48 -35.91 -18.04
N ALA A 42 29.58 -35.44 -17.18
CA ALA A 42 28.32 -36.10 -16.86
C ALA A 42 27.22 -35.04 -16.63
N LEU A 43 26.58 -34.69 -17.75
CA LEU A 43 25.19 -34.26 -17.91
C LEU A 43 24.45 -33.62 -16.71
N ALA A 44 24.38 -32.28 -16.76
CA ALA A 44 23.13 -31.55 -16.98
C ALA A 44 21.91 -31.91 -16.11
N VAL A 45 21.86 -31.52 -14.83
CA VAL A 45 20.59 -31.21 -14.13
C VAL A 45 20.82 -30.14 -13.04
N HIS A 46 20.24 -28.94 -13.25
CA HIS A 46 19.88 -27.92 -12.25
C HIS A 46 20.98 -27.26 -11.39
N VAL A 47 21.87 -26.48 -12.00
CA VAL A 47 22.41 -25.26 -11.34
C VAL A 47 21.81 -24.02 -12.03
N ILE A 48 20.48 -24.03 -12.17
CA ILE A 48 19.65 -22.86 -12.49
C ILE A 48 18.70 -22.70 -11.30
N ALA A 49 19.23 -22.30 -10.15
CA ALA A 49 18.42 -22.14 -8.94
C ALA A 49 19.06 -21.14 -7.97
N CYS A 50 19.47 -19.97 -8.47
CA CYS A 50 19.83 -18.85 -7.60
C CYS A 50 19.85 -17.52 -8.37
N VAL A 51 18.77 -17.23 -9.11
CA VAL A 51 18.50 -15.85 -9.54
C VAL A 51 17.23 -15.40 -8.83
N LEU A 52 17.46 -14.97 -7.59
CA LEU A 52 16.80 -13.86 -6.91
C LEU A 52 15.26 -13.83 -6.98
N ALA A 53 14.64 -14.43 -5.96
CA ALA A 53 13.32 -14.08 -5.50
C ALA A 53 13.24 -12.57 -5.23
N GLY A 54 12.61 -11.85 -6.15
CA GLY A 54 12.25 -10.44 -6.01
C GLY A 54 10.77 -10.29 -5.70
N GLU A 55 10.29 -10.84 -4.58
CA GLU A 55 8.96 -10.50 -4.07
C GLU A 55 9.07 -9.30 -3.14
N THR A 56 9.10 -8.10 -3.70
CA THR A 56 8.89 -6.89 -2.91
C THR A 56 7.86 -6.00 -3.57
N SER A 57 6.60 -6.17 -3.17
CA SER A 57 5.64 -5.06 -3.03
C SER A 57 4.49 -5.46 -2.11
N PHE A 58 4.74 -5.51 -0.80
CA PHE A 58 3.71 -5.07 0.14
C PHE A 58 3.75 -3.54 0.21
N ALA A 59 3.34 -2.87 -0.86
CA ALA A 59 2.94 -1.48 -0.79
C ALA A 59 1.44 -1.46 -0.48
N LYS A 60 1.06 -1.81 0.76
CA LYS A 60 -0.31 -1.59 1.24
C LYS A 60 -0.46 -0.09 1.51
N ALA A 61 -1.31 0.56 0.73
CA ALA A 61 -2.41 1.38 1.23
C ALA A 61 -3.18 1.97 0.03
N GLN A 62 -4.03 1.15 -0.55
CA GLN A 62 -5.29 1.52 -1.19
C GLN A 62 -6.41 0.97 -0.28
N SER A 63 -7.66 1.29 -0.58
CA SER A 63 -8.83 0.98 0.24
C SER A 63 -9.26 -0.49 0.22
N PHE A 64 -8.64 -1.32 -0.63
CA PHE A 64 -8.93 -2.75 -0.76
C PHE A 64 -7.65 -3.61 -0.76
N ASP A 65 -7.78 -4.93 -0.63
CA ASP A 65 -6.65 -5.85 -0.68
C ASP A 65 -6.26 -6.15 -2.13
N CYS A 66 -5.05 -5.79 -2.54
CA CYS A 66 -4.54 -6.11 -3.87
C CYS A 66 -4.45 -7.60 -4.19
N ARG A 67 -4.49 -8.48 -3.19
CA ARG A 67 -4.55 -9.93 -3.40
C ARG A 67 -5.93 -10.40 -3.86
N GLU A 68 -6.94 -9.58 -3.67
CA GLU A 68 -8.34 -9.81 -4.05
C GLU A 68 -8.73 -9.00 -5.30
N ALA A 69 -7.79 -8.29 -5.91
CA ALA A 69 -8.04 -7.52 -7.13
C ALA A 69 -8.26 -8.47 -8.32
N GLU A 70 -9.44 -8.41 -8.91
CA GLU A 70 -9.82 -9.28 -10.04
C GLU A 70 -9.94 -8.49 -11.34
N LYS A 71 -10.23 -7.18 -11.25
CA LYS A 71 -10.48 -6.35 -12.42
C LYS A 71 -9.22 -5.63 -12.90
N PRO A 72 -9.06 -5.38 -14.22
CA PRO A 72 -7.87 -4.70 -14.74
C PRO A 72 -7.62 -3.32 -14.13
N ASP A 73 -8.67 -2.55 -13.83
CA ASP A 73 -8.55 -1.23 -13.19
C ASP A 73 -8.06 -1.34 -11.74
N GLU A 74 -8.45 -2.40 -11.03
CA GLU A 74 -7.98 -2.68 -9.67
C GLU A 74 -6.49 -3.04 -9.66
N LEU A 75 -6.04 -3.81 -10.64
CA LEU A 75 -4.61 -4.12 -10.80
C LEU A 75 -3.79 -2.85 -11.08
N VAL A 76 -4.31 -1.92 -11.88
CA VAL A 76 -3.67 -0.61 -12.12
C VAL A 76 -3.54 0.17 -10.82
N ILE A 77 -4.61 0.24 -10.01
CA ILE A 77 -4.59 0.90 -8.69
C ILE A 77 -3.55 0.24 -7.77
N CYS A 78 -3.40 -1.08 -7.84
CA CYS A 78 -2.42 -1.82 -7.06
C CYS A 78 -0.97 -1.57 -7.47
N GLN A 79 -0.71 -1.32 -8.75
CA GLN A 79 0.64 -1.14 -9.28
C GLN A 79 1.12 0.32 -9.23
N GLN A 80 0.20 1.29 -9.29
CA GLN A 80 0.53 2.71 -9.39
C GLN A 80 0.29 3.46 -8.08
N ARG A 81 1.39 3.91 -7.45
CA ARG A 81 1.36 4.55 -6.13
C ARG A 81 0.57 5.86 -6.09
N ASP A 82 0.60 6.63 -7.17
CA ASP A 82 -0.15 7.88 -7.30
C ASP A 82 -1.65 7.63 -7.37
N ILE A 83 -2.08 6.60 -8.10
CA ILE A 83 -3.49 6.19 -8.17
C ILE A 83 -3.94 5.58 -6.84
N ALA A 84 -3.11 4.75 -6.18
CA ALA A 84 -3.40 4.24 -4.85
C ALA A 84 -3.61 5.37 -3.81
N ALA A 85 -2.82 6.45 -3.89
CA ALA A 85 -2.98 7.61 -3.02
C ALA A 85 -4.33 8.33 -3.26
N LEU A 86 -4.76 8.43 -4.52
CA LEU A 86 -6.09 8.97 -4.84
C LEU A 86 -7.21 8.09 -4.27
N ASP A 87 -7.03 6.76 -4.30
CA ASP A 87 -7.99 5.82 -3.75
C ASP A 87 -8.19 5.94 -2.23
N LEU A 88 -7.10 6.10 -1.48
CA LEU A 88 -7.17 6.43 -0.05
C LEU A 88 -7.84 7.78 0.20
N GLN A 89 -7.49 8.80 -0.60
CA GLN A 89 -8.07 10.13 -0.45
C GLN A 89 -9.58 10.11 -0.67
N LEU A 90 -10.03 9.42 -1.71
CA LEU A 90 -11.45 9.26 -2.00
C LEU A 90 -12.16 8.53 -0.86
N THR A 91 -11.57 7.45 -0.37
CA THR A 91 -12.12 6.67 0.75
C THR A 91 -12.26 7.51 2.02
N GLY A 92 -11.25 8.30 2.36
CA GLY A 92 -11.32 9.21 3.51
C GLY A 92 -12.44 10.26 3.39
N LEU A 93 -12.61 10.87 2.21
CA LEU A 93 -13.68 11.82 1.95
C LEU A 93 -15.06 11.15 2.02
N TYR A 94 -15.20 9.99 1.38
CA TYR A 94 -16.43 9.21 1.38
C TYR A 94 -16.87 8.82 2.78
N SER A 95 -15.96 8.23 3.59
CA SER A 95 -16.24 7.85 4.97
C SER A 95 -16.57 9.04 5.86
N THR A 96 -15.90 10.18 5.64
CA THR A 96 -16.26 11.43 6.33
C THR A 96 -17.70 11.77 6.00
N LEU A 97 -18.00 12.07 4.74
CA LEU A 97 -19.33 12.51 4.29
C LEU A 97 -20.46 11.57 4.75
N LEU A 98 -20.25 10.26 4.66
CA LEU A 98 -21.26 9.28 5.07
C LEU A 98 -21.63 9.39 6.57
N ARG A 99 -20.71 9.83 7.44
CA ARG A 99 -20.97 10.05 8.87
C ARG A 99 -21.88 11.26 9.12
N TRP A 100 -21.90 12.22 8.20
CA TRP A 100 -22.61 13.48 8.35
C TRP A 100 -23.96 13.52 7.63
N LEU A 101 -24.14 12.64 6.65
CA LEU A 101 -25.38 12.59 5.88
C LEU A 101 -26.52 11.95 6.69
N PRO A 102 -27.73 12.52 6.67
CA PRO A 102 -28.94 11.85 7.16
C PRO A 102 -29.13 10.48 6.48
N SER A 103 -29.74 9.51 7.16
CA SER A 103 -29.86 8.13 6.68
C SER A 103 -30.46 8.00 5.26
N SER A 104 -31.43 8.85 4.91
CA SER A 104 -32.04 8.88 3.56
C SER A 104 -31.04 9.32 2.48
N GLU A 105 -30.24 10.35 2.75
CA GLU A 105 -29.21 10.84 1.85
C GLU A 105 -28.01 9.88 1.80
N ALA A 106 -27.64 9.29 2.93
CA ALA A 106 -26.59 8.29 3.03
C ALA A 106 -26.87 7.09 2.10
N LYS A 107 -28.11 6.57 2.06
CA LYS A 107 -28.49 5.48 1.14
C LYS A 107 -28.25 5.85 -0.32
N LYS A 108 -28.71 7.04 -0.73
CA LYS A 108 -28.49 7.54 -2.10
C LYS A 108 -27.00 7.71 -2.39
N PHE A 109 -26.25 8.24 -1.44
CA PHE A 109 -24.81 8.47 -1.57
C PHE A 109 -24.01 7.18 -1.75
N ARG A 110 -24.36 6.09 -1.03
CA ARG A 110 -23.77 4.75 -1.26
C ARG A 110 -24.05 4.25 -2.67
N GLN A 111 -25.28 4.41 -3.15
CA GLN A 111 -25.66 4.00 -4.51
C GLN A 111 -24.85 4.76 -5.56
N GLU A 112 -24.69 6.08 -5.41
CA GLU A 112 -23.87 6.88 -6.31
C GLU A 112 -22.41 6.42 -6.31
N GLN A 113 -21.87 6.05 -5.14
CA GLN A 113 -20.50 5.53 -5.04
C GLN A 113 -20.36 4.16 -5.74
N ARG A 114 -21.34 3.25 -5.59
CA ARG A 114 -21.38 1.98 -6.33
C ARG A 114 -21.43 2.21 -7.84
N SER A 115 -22.29 3.10 -8.30
CA SER A 115 -22.38 3.44 -9.72
C SER A 115 -21.08 4.06 -10.26
N TRP A 116 -20.38 4.86 -9.45
CA TRP A 116 -19.06 5.37 -9.81
C TRP A 116 -18.02 4.24 -9.94
N LEU A 117 -18.00 3.24 -9.05
CA LEU A 117 -17.12 2.07 -9.17
C LEU A 117 -17.36 1.31 -10.48
N VAL A 118 -18.63 1.03 -10.81
CA VAL A 118 -19.02 0.41 -12.09
C VAL A 118 -18.51 1.23 -13.28
N SER A 119 -18.59 2.56 -13.22
CA SER A 119 -18.06 3.41 -14.27
C SER A 119 -16.53 3.38 -14.35
N ARG A 120 -15.82 3.30 -13.23
CA ARG A 120 -14.35 3.21 -13.17
C ARG A 120 -13.86 1.89 -13.78
N HIS A 121 -14.55 0.79 -13.53
CA HIS A 121 -14.21 -0.53 -14.11
C HIS A 121 -14.17 -0.51 -15.64
N ARG A 122 -14.95 0.38 -16.29
CA ARG A 122 -14.94 0.52 -17.75
C ARG A 122 -13.63 1.07 -18.31
N CYS A 123 -12.74 1.62 -17.47
CA CYS A 123 -11.41 2.04 -17.88
C CYS A 123 -10.49 0.87 -18.24
N GLY A 124 -10.77 -0.35 -17.76
CA GLY A 124 -9.83 -1.46 -17.92
C GLY A 124 -8.46 -1.12 -17.30
N ASP A 125 -7.39 -1.40 -18.02
CA ASP A 125 -6.01 -1.12 -17.60
C ASP A 125 -5.49 0.29 -17.98
N ASP A 126 -6.36 1.18 -18.49
CA ASP A 126 -5.98 2.57 -18.79
C ASP A 126 -5.83 3.40 -17.51
N ALA A 127 -4.57 3.57 -17.11
CA ALA A 127 -4.19 4.35 -15.93
C ALA A 127 -4.62 5.81 -15.97
N GLN A 128 -4.61 6.45 -17.14
CA GLN A 128 -5.03 7.84 -17.25
C GLN A 128 -6.55 7.96 -17.10
N CYS A 129 -7.30 7.02 -17.68
CA CYS A 129 -8.75 6.92 -17.45
C CYS A 129 -9.05 6.75 -15.95
N VAL A 130 -8.41 5.78 -15.28
CA VAL A 130 -8.61 5.52 -13.85
C VAL A 130 -8.30 6.77 -13.02
N ARG A 131 -7.18 7.46 -13.29
CA ARG A 131 -6.79 8.70 -12.60
C ARG A 131 -7.86 9.79 -12.73
N VAL A 132 -8.35 10.04 -13.94
CA VAL A 132 -9.41 11.05 -14.18
C VAL A 132 -10.70 10.71 -13.43
N HIS A 133 -11.07 9.43 -13.36
CA HIS A 133 -12.24 8.99 -12.58
C HIS A 133 -12.11 9.30 -11.09
N TYR A 134 -10.92 9.09 -10.51
CA TYR A 134 -10.65 9.45 -9.11
C TYR A 134 -10.69 10.96 -8.89
N GLU A 135 -9.94 11.73 -9.68
CA GLU A 135 -9.84 13.19 -9.53
C GLU A 135 -11.21 13.86 -9.62
N SER A 136 -12.01 13.46 -10.62
CA SER A 136 -13.38 13.95 -10.81
C SER A 136 -14.27 13.66 -9.59
N ARG A 137 -14.22 12.43 -9.07
CA ARG A 137 -15.04 12.04 -7.91
C ARG A 137 -14.59 12.75 -6.64
N ILE A 138 -13.29 12.85 -6.40
CA ILE A 138 -12.72 13.58 -5.26
C ILE A 138 -13.17 15.05 -5.29
N LEU A 139 -13.12 15.70 -6.45
CA LEU A 139 -13.59 17.07 -6.60
C LEU A 139 -15.09 17.19 -6.28
N ALA A 140 -15.92 16.27 -6.79
CA ALA A 140 -17.34 16.25 -6.51
C ALA A 140 -17.63 16.10 -4.99
N LEU A 141 -16.93 15.18 -4.31
CA LEU A 141 -17.08 14.97 -2.87
C LEU A 141 -16.62 16.19 -2.06
N ARG A 142 -15.53 16.84 -2.46
CA ARG A 142 -15.06 18.08 -1.81
C ARG A 142 -16.08 19.21 -1.95
N ASN A 143 -16.70 19.35 -3.12
CA ASN A 143 -17.73 20.36 -3.35
C ASN A 143 -18.99 20.08 -2.51
N MET A 144 -19.36 18.80 -2.35
CA MET A 144 -20.45 18.44 -1.45
C MET A 144 -20.12 18.73 0.00
N ALA A 145 -18.89 18.44 0.44
CA ALA A 145 -18.41 18.75 1.78
C ALA A 145 -18.43 20.27 2.05
N SER A 146 -17.97 21.09 1.11
CA SER A 146 -18.00 22.56 1.29
C SER A 146 -19.40 23.15 1.25
N ALA A 147 -20.35 22.51 0.56
CA ALA A 147 -21.74 22.94 0.53
C ALA A 147 -22.55 22.47 1.76
N GLY A 148 -22.19 21.33 2.36
CA GLY A 148 -22.96 20.66 3.41
C GLY A 148 -22.44 20.81 4.84
N ILE A 149 -21.17 21.19 5.07
CA ILE A 149 -20.61 21.35 6.41
C ILE A 149 -20.94 22.77 6.93
N ALA A 150 -22.21 23.02 7.24
CA ALA A 150 -22.64 24.21 7.98
C ALA A 150 -22.84 23.94 9.48
N THR A 151 -22.86 22.68 9.90
CA THR A 151 -22.96 22.31 11.32
C THR A 151 -22.08 21.10 11.63
N PRO A 152 -21.14 21.17 12.60
CA PRO A 152 -20.47 19.99 13.17
C PRO A 152 -21.52 18.95 13.60
N PRO A 153 -21.22 17.64 13.63
CA PRO A 153 -22.20 16.69 14.09
C PRO A 153 -22.40 17.02 15.58
N PRO A 154 -23.55 16.72 16.19
CA PRO A 154 -23.57 16.69 17.64
C PRO A 154 -22.39 15.83 18.10
N ALA A 155 -21.51 16.42 18.92
CA ALA A 155 -20.37 15.70 19.47
C ALA A 155 -20.91 14.38 20.04
N GLU A 156 -20.38 13.28 19.53
CA GLU A 156 -20.71 11.93 19.96
C GLU A 156 -20.16 11.74 21.37
N GLU A 157 -20.92 12.22 22.36
CA GLU A 157 -20.75 11.91 23.77
C GLU A 157 -21.33 10.48 23.96
N ASP A 158 -20.48 9.54 24.35
CA ASP A 158 -20.79 8.15 24.76
C ASP A 158 -20.83 6.98 23.72
N ALA A 159 -19.97 6.98 22.68
CA ALA A 159 -19.74 5.75 21.90
C ALA A 159 -18.45 4.99 22.36
N PRO A 160 -18.52 3.70 22.77
CA PRO A 160 -17.35 2.95 23.21
C PRO A 160 -16.38 2.64 22.05
N ALA A 161 -15.09 2.89 22.29
CA ALA A 161 -13.98 2.93 21.33
C ALA A 161 -13.59 1.60 20.64
N ASN A 162 -14.48 0.61 20.54
CA ASN A 162 -14.13 -0.75 20.10
C ASN A 162 -14.91 -1.24 18.87
N THR A 163 -15.79 -0.41 18.28
CA THR A 163 -16.46 -0.78 17.03
C THR A 163 -15.66 -0.23 15.86
N ALA A 164 -14.66 -1.00 15.43
CA ALA A 164 -14.15 -0.85 14.08
C ALA A 164 -15.34 -0.92 13.11
N PRO A 165 -15.41 -0.08 12.06
CA PRO A 165 -16.39 -0.31 11.01
C PRO A 165 -16.02 -1.64 10.36
N SER A 166 -16.71 -2.71 10.79
CA SER A 166 -16.85 -3.91 10.00
C SER A 166 -17.32 -3.45 8.62
N GLY A 167 -16.71 -4.02 7.58
CA GLY A 167 -16.76 -3.52 6.22
C GLY A 167 -18.15 -3.25 5.67
N ILE A 168 -18.16 -2.74 4.44
CA ILE A 168 -19.35 -2.56 3.58
C ILE A 168 -20.31 -3.72 3.85
N GLY A 169 -21.45 -3.43 4.49
CA GLY A 169 -22.37 -4.45 4.98
C GLY A 169 -22.88 -5.29 3.81
N LEU A 170 -22.98 -6.61 4.02
CA LEU A 170 -23.48 -7.58 3.04
C LEU A 170 -24.88 -7.26 2.50
N GLU A 171 -25.64 -6.35 3.13
CA GLU A 171 -26.91 -5.84 2.63
C GLU A 171 -26.78 -5.01 1.33
N ASP A 172 -25.58 -4.54 0.99
CA ASP A 172 -25.30 -3.74 -0.20
C ASP A 172 -24.96 -4.58 -1.45
N LEU A 173 -24.86 -5.91 -1.32
CA LEU A 173 -24.54 -6.85 -2.42
C LEU A 173 -25.77 -7.31 -3.21
N GLU A 174 -26.96 -7.29 -2.61
CA GLU A 174 -28.21 -7.72 -3.28
C GLU A 174 -28.67 -6.74 -4.38
N ASP A 175 -28.16 -5.50 -4.36
CA ASP A 175 -28.41 -4.48 -5.40
C ASP A 175 -27.39 -4.50 -6.54
N LEU A 176 -26.27 -5.23 -6.40
CA LEU A 176 -25.23 -5.31 -7.44
C LEU A 176 -25.49 -6.40 -8.48
N GLU A 177 -26.26 -7.44 -8.13
CA GLU A 177 -26.69 -8.48 -9.06
C GLU A 177 -27.70 -7.98 -10.12
N LYS A 178 -28.25 -6.77 -9.94
CA LYS A 178 -29.18 -6.13 -10.91
C LYS A 178 -28.51 -5.19 -11.92
N LEU A 179 -27.18 -5.03 -11.87
CA LEU A 179 -26.45 -4.09 -12.73
C LEU A 179 -25.45 -4.77 -13.68
N GLU A 180 -25.43 -6.10 -13.74
CA GLU A 180 -24.77 -6.87 -14.80
C GLU A 180 -25.68 -7.07 -16.02
#